data_AF-A0A3A8YE39-F1
#
_entry.id   AF-A0A3A8YE39-F1
#
_cell.length_a   1.000
_cell.length_b   1.000
_cell.length_c   1.000
_cell.angle_alpha   90.00
_cell.angle_beta   90.00
_cell.angle_gamma   90.00
#
_symmetry.space_group_name_H-M   'P 1'
#
loop_
_entity.id
_entity.type
_entity.pdbx_description
1 polymer ?
#
loop_
_entity_poly.entity_id
_entity_poly.type
_entity_poly.pdbx_seq_one_letter_code
_entity_poly.pdbx_strand_id
1 'polypeptide(L)'
;MDAIPRSYDECRFDAFCKSVLRNEAHNYRRDLKRQRDRQVSISALSQADMDKLSTVDHYPSDSYIFSSHGYDLHINNELVADAFASLSAQTQSILILRFVLDLGDAEIGSLVGMSRSAVQRRRKKTLDELRNKLTALMPKGG
;
A
#
# COMPACT_ATOMS: atom_id res chain seq x y z
N MET A 1 -69.58 40.52 -23.52
CA MET A 1 -68.33 39.76 -23.67
C MET A 1 -67.68 39.77 -22.31
N ASP A 2 -67.95 38.75 -21.51
CA ASP A 2 -67.42 38.67 -20.16
C ASP A 2 -65.95 38.29 -20.24
N ALA A 3 -65.08 39.20 -19.81
CA ALA A 3 -63.66 38.95 -19.70
C ALA A 3 -63.46 37.85 -18.66
N ILE A 4 -63.00 36.68 -19.09
CA ILE A 4 -62.51 35.63 -18.19
C ILE A 4 -61.49 36.32 -17.26
N PRO A 5 -61.68 36.31 -15.93
CA PRO A 5 -60.80 37.05 -15.03
C PRO A 5 -59.36 36.59 -15.21
N ARG A 6 -58.45 37.51 -15.55
CA ARG A 6 -56.99 37.23 -15.72
C ARG A 6 -56.38 36.49 -14.54
N SER A 7 -56.99 36.58 -13.36
CA SER A 7 -56.57 35.88 -12.15
C SER A 7 -56.64 34.34 -12.26
N TYR A 8 -57.45 33.79 -13.17
CA TYR A 8 -57.61 32.34 -13.28
C TYR A 8 -56.37 31.66 -13.88
N ASP A 9 -55.77 32.27 -14.91
CA ASP A 9 -54.58 31.71 -15.56
C ASP A 9 -53.31 31.91 -14.72
N GLU A 10 -53.19 33.04 -14.02
CA GLU A 10 -52.11 33.28 -13.06
C GLU A 10 -52.16 32.27 -11.89
N CYS A 11 -53.34 31.98 -11.35
CA CYS A 11 -53.51 30.96 -10.31
C CYS A 11 -53.14 29.55 -10.80
N ARG A 12 -53.45 29.21 -12.06
CA ARG A 12 -53.09 27.90 -12.64
C ARG A 12 -51.59 27.77 -12.88
N PHE A 13 -50.96 28.83 -13.37
CA PHE A 13 -49.52 28.87 -13.55
C PHE A 13 -48.78 28.80 -12.21
N ASP A 14 -49.23 29.54 -11.20
CA ASP A 14 -48.68 29.47 -9.84
C ASP A 14 -48.83 28.07 -9.22
N ALA A 15 -50.00 27.45 -9.35
CA ALA A 15 -50.22 26.07 -8.89
C ALA A 15 -49.30 25.07 -9.62
N PHE A 16 -49.10 25.26 -10.93
CA PHE A 16 -48.18 24.45 -11.72
C PHE A 16 -46.73 24.61 -11.22
N CYS A 17 -46.23 25.84 -11.11
CA CYS A 17 -44.88 26.12 -10.61
C CYS A 17 -44.65 25.54 -9.21
N LYS A 18 -45.61 25.70 -8.29
CA LYS A 18 -45.56 25.11 -6.95
C LYS A 18 -45.47 23.58 -6.99
N SER A 19 -46.24 22.94 -7.88
CA SER A 19 -46.21 21.48 -8.05
C SER A 19 -44.87 20.99 -8.59
N VAL A 20 -44.29 21.69 -9.58
CA VAL A 20 -42.99 21.36 -10.16
C VAL A 20 -41.91 21.48 -9.09
N LEU A 21 -41.85 22.61 -8.36
CA LEU A 21 -40.88 22.82 -7.29
C LEU A 21 -40.99 21.77 -6.18
N ARG A 22 -42.22 21.40 -5.80
CA ARG A 22 -42.46 20.34 -4.80
C ARG A 22 -41.98 18.98 -5.29
N ASN A 23 -42.24 18.64 -6.55
CA ASN A 23 -41.84 17.38 -7.14
C ASN A 23 -40.31 17.30 -7.31
N GLU A 24 -39.67 18.39 -7.71
CA GLU A 24 -38.21 18.47 -7.78
C GLU A 24 -37.56 18.34 -6.41
N ALA A 25 -38.10 19.00 -5.39
CA ALA A 25 -37.62 18.83 -4.02
C ALA A 25 -37.76 17.37 -3.55
N HIS A 26 -38.85 16.69 -3.94
CA HIS A 26 -39.03 15.27 -3.64
C HIS A 26 -38.03 14.38 -4.40
N ASN A 27 -37.83 14.64 -5.69
CA ASN A 27 -36.85 13.93 -6.53
C ASN A 27 -35.44 14.08 -5.93
N TYR A 28 -35.02 15.30 -5.60
CA TYR A 28 -33.73 15.59 -4.99
C TYR A 28 -33.53 14.82 -3.68
N ARG A 29 -34.52 14.85 -2.77
CA ARG A 29 -34.43 14.09 -1.50
C ARG A 29 -34.36 12.58 -1.73
N ARG A 30 -35.08 12.06 -2.72
CA ARG A 30 -35.03 10.64 -3.09
C ARG A 30 -33.65 10.26 -3.63
N ASP A 31 -33.03 11.11 -4.42
CA ASP A 31 -31.71 10.84 -4.99
C ASP A 31 -30.61 10.94 -3.94
N LEU A 32 -30.67 11.91 -3.02
CA LEU A 32 -29.79 11.95 -1.84
C LEU A 32 -29.92 10.71 -0.97
N LYS A 33 -31.12 10.15 -0.81
CA LYS A 33 -31.31 8.88 -0.09
C LYS A 33 -30.63 7.73 -0.82
N ARG A 34 -30.86 7.59 -2.13
CA ARG A 34 -30.22 6.55 -2.96
C ARG A 34 -28.69 6.65 -2.95
N GLN A 35 -28.14 7.86 -2.96
CA GLN A 35 -26.70 8.08 -2.85
C GLN A 35 -26.19 7.59 -1.49
N ARG A 36 -26.82 7.99 -0.37
CA ARG A 36 -26.42 7.53 0.97
C ARG A 36 -26.56 6.02 1.17
N ASP A 37 -27.57 5.39 0.56
CA ASP A 37 -27.79 3.94 0.68
C ASP A 37 -26.74 3.13 -0.11
N ARG A 38 -26.08 3.74 -1.12
CA ARG A 38 -25.14 3.07 -2.04
C ARG A 38 -23.69 3.51 -1.90
N GLN A 39 -23.45 4.68 -1.32
CA GLN A 39 -22.15 5.32 -1.25
C GLN A 39 -21.79 5.61 0.20
N VAL A 40 -20.53 5.33 0.53
CA VAL A 40 -19.92 5.70 1.79
C VAL A 40 -18.88 6.78 1.48
N SER A 41 -18.86 7.86 2.26
CA SER A 41 -17.84 8.90 2.11
C SER A 41 -16.48 8.34 2.47
N ILE A 42 -15.44 8.71 1.72
CA ILE A 42 -14.06 8.27 1.97
C ILE A 42 -13.62 8.58 3.41
N SER A 43 -14.02 9.73 3.95
CA SER A 43 -13.71 10.13 5.34
C SER A 43 -14.38 9.28 6.42
N ALA A 44 -15.41 8.51 6.07
CA ALA A 44 -16.11 7.61 7.00
C ALA A 44 -15.65 6.15 6.86
N LEU A 45 -14.74 5.86 5.92
CA LEU A 45 -14.19 4.53 5.75
C LEU A 45 -13.22 4.21 6.89
N SER A 46 -13.26 2.96 7.33
CA SER A 46 -12.26 2.44 8.28
C SER A 46 -10.91 2.29 7.59
N GLN A 47 -9.82 2.28 8.36
CA GLN A 47 -8.48 2.02 7.80
C GLN A 47 -8.45 0.66 7.07
N ALA A 48 -9.11 -0.36 7.62
CA ALA A 48 -9.17 -1.68 7.00
C ALA A 48 -9.89 -1.70 5.64
N ASP A 49 -10.87 -0.81 5.42
CA ASP A 49 -11.54 -0.70 4.12
C ASP A 49 -10.72 0.14 3.14
N MET A 50 -10.05 1.19 3.64
CA MET A 50 -9.08 1.96 2.86
C MET A 50 -7.93 1.07 2.38
N ASP A 51 -7.44 0.16 3.22
CA ASP A 51 -6.35 -0.77 2.87
C ASP A 51 -6.76 -1.79 1.79
N LYS A 52 -8.05 -2.10 1.65
CA LYS A 52 -8.55 -2.94 0.54
C LYS A 52 -8.62 -2.19 -0.78
N LEU A 53 -8.81 -0.88 -0.72
CA LEU A 53 -8.91 0.01 -1.88
C LEU A 53 -7.55 0.57 -2.29
N SER A 54 -6.58 0.58 -1.37
CA SER A 54 -5.23 1.02 -1.65
C SER A 54 -4.47 -0.08 -2.40
N THR A 55 -3.63 0.35 -3.34
CA THR A 55 -2.61 -0.48 -3.96
C THR A 55 -1.33 0.31 -3.89
N VAL A 56 -0.28 -0.33 -3.39
CA VAL A 56 1.06 0.27 -3.37
C VAL A 56 1.73 -0.14 -4.67
N ASP A 57 1.98 0.83 -5.55
CA ASP A 57 2.80 0.60 -6.73
C ASP A 57 4.23 0.28 -6.28
N HIS A 58 4.81 -0.77 -6.86
CA HIS A 58 6.20 -1.14 -6.62
C HIS A 58 6.99 -0.89 -7.89
N TYR A 59 7.87 0.10 -7.86
CA TYR A 59 8.75 0.40 -8.99
C TYR A 59 10.14 -0.18 -8.75
N PRO A 60 10.82 -0.72 -9.79
CA PRO A 60 12.20 -1.18 -9.67
C PRO A 60 13.18 -0.09 -9.19
N SER A 61 12.86 1.19 -9.44
CA SER A 61 13.60 2.36 -8.96
C SER A 61 13.67 2.49 -7.45
N ASP A 62 12.70 1.90 -6.74
CA ASP A 62 12.56 2.05 -5.29
C ASP A 62 13.31 0.93 -4.55
N SER A 63 13.98 0.05 -5.30
CA SER A 63 14.73 -1.08 -4.78
C SER A 63 16.24 -0.87 -4.89
N TYR A 64 16.95 -1.25 -3.84
CA TYR A 64 18.41 -1.31 -3.80
C TYR A 64 18.87 -2.69 -4.26
N ILE A 65 19.83 -2.73 -5.20
CA ILE A 65 20.31 -3.96 -5.83
C ILE A 65 21.70 -4.31 -5.30
N PHE A 66 21.86 -5.54 -4.80
CA PHE A 66 23.15 -6.09 -4.42
C PHE A 66 23.45 -7.34 -5.24
N SER A 67 24.52 -7.29 -6.05
CA SER A 67 24.91 -8.37 -6.95
C SER A 67 26.06 -9.22 -6.39
N SER A 68 25.95 -10.54 -6.42
CA SER A 68 27.07 -11.45 -6.14
C SER A 68 26.93 -12.77 -6.90
N HIS A 69 28.05 -13.30 -7.41
CA HIS A 69 28.09 -14.56 -8.18
C HIS A 69 27.11 -14.60 -9.38
N GLY A 70 26.78 -13.43 -9.95
CA GLY A 70 25.82 -13.29 -11.06
C GLY A 70 24.35 -13.24 -10.63
N TYR A 71 24.06 -13.09 -9.34
CA TYR A 71 22.70 -13.01 -8.79
C TYR A 71 22.47 -11.69 -8.09
N ASP A 72 21.28 -11.14 -8.29
CA ASP A 72 20.87 -9.83 -7.78
C ASP A 72 19.83 -9.99 -6.66
N LEU A 73 20.12 -9.38 -5.51
CA LEU A 73 19.21 -9.27 -4.38
C LEU A 73 18.61 -7.86 -4.34
N HIS A 74 17.29 -7.79 -4.45
CA HIS A 74 16.53 -6.55 -4.35
C HIS A 74 16.07 -6.32 -2.90
N ILE A 75 16.40 -5.15 -2.34
CA ILE A 75 15.97 -4.72 -1.01
C ILE A 75 15.19 -3.40 -1.15
N ASN A 76 13.91 -3.40 -0.79
CA ASN A 76 13.05 -2.21 -0.92
C ASN A 76 13.21 -1.23 0.25
N ASN A 77 13.63 -1.72 1.43
CA ASN A 77 13.73 -0.89 2.62
C ASN A 77 15.14 -0.28 2.71
N GLU A 78 15.22 1.05 2.69
CA GLU A 78 16.47 1.83 2.78
C GLU A 78 17.30 1.46 4.02
N LEU A 79 16.69 1.39 5.21
CA LEU A 79 17.42 1.05 6.45
C LEU A 79 18.01 -0.36 6.40
N VAL A 80 17.29 -1.29 5.77
CA VAL A 80 17.78 -2.67 5.57
C VAL A 80 18.90 -2.69 4.54
N ALA A 81 18.79 -1.93 3.46
CA ALA A 81 19.81 -1.80 2.43
C ALA A 81 21.11 -1.22 3.00
N ASP A 82 21.03 -0.17 3.82
CA ASP A 82 22.19 0.44 4.49
C ASP A 82 22.85 -0.52 5.47
N ALA A 83 22.04 -1.22 6.29
CA ALA A 83 22.54 -2.22 7.21
C ALA A 83 23.24 -3.37 6.45
N PHE A 84 22.70 -3.77 5.31
CA PHE A 84 23.27 -4.80 4.44
C PHE A 84 24.55 -4.32 3.75
N ALA A 85 24.60 -3.07 3.29
CA ALA A 85 25.77 -2.43 2.69
C ALA A 85 26.94 -2.35 3.69
N SER A 86 26.66 -2.21 4.99
CA SER A 86 27.68 -2.19 6.04
C SER A 86 28.37 -3.55 6.29
N LEU A 87 27.89 -4.63 5.68
CA LEU A 87 28.45 -5.98 5.83
C LEU A 87 29.68 -6.19 4.94
N SER A 88 30.52 -7.18 5.29
CA SER A 88 31.62 -7.58 4.42
C SER A 88 31.11 -8.25 3.13
N ALA A 89 31.83 -8.07 2.01
CA ALA A 89 31.46 -8.63 0.70
C ALA A 89 31.27 -10.17 0.73
N GLN A 90 32.06 -10.88 1.54
CA GLN A 90 31.89 -12.34 1.72
C GLN A 90 30.56 -12.67 2.41
N THR A 91 30.19 -11.89 3.42
CA THR A 91 28.93 -12.07 4.14
C THR A 91 27.73 -11.75 3.25
N GLN A 92 27.81 -10.66 2.48
CA GLN A 92 26.79 -10.29 1.50
C GLN A 92 26.60 -11.43 0.49
N SER A 93 27.70 -12.00 -0.02
CA SER A 93 27.65 -13.13 -0.95
C SER A 93 26.94 -14.36 -0.37
N ILE A 94 27.24 -14.71 0.90
CA ILE A 94 26.55 -15.81 1.59
C ILE A 94 25.04 -15.55 1.69
N LEU A 95 24.64 -14.32 2.02
CA LEU A 95 23.23 -13.96 2.16
C LEU A 95 22.49 -13.88 0.82
N ILE A 96 23.12 -13.32 -0.22
CA ILE A 96 22.56 -13.29 -1.58
C ILE A 96 22.32 -14.71 -2.07
N LEU A 97 23.32 -15.58 -1.99
CA LEU A 97 23.17 -16.99 -2.38
C LEU A 97 22.11 -17.72 -1.56
N ARG A 98 21.97 -17.40 -0.27
CA ARG A 98 20.94 -18.02 0.57
C ARG A 98 19.53 -17.50 0.27
N PHE A 99 19.34 -16.20 0.03
CA PHE A 99 18.01 -15.62 -0.12
C PHE A 99 17.50 -15.63 -1.57
N VAL A 100 18.39 -15.55 -2.56
CA VAL A 100 18.02 -15.57 -3.97
C VAL A 100 17.88 -17.00 -4.51
N LEU A 101 18.75 -17.93 -4.07
CA LEU A 101 18.79 -19.31 -4.59
C LEU A 101 18.35 -20.39 -3.58
N ASP A 102 18.06 -20.02 -2.33
CA ASP A 102 17.76 -20.92 -1.22
C ASP A 102 18.80 -22.05 -0.99
N LEU A 103 20.05 -21.83 -1.43
CA LEU A 103 21.12 -22.82 -1.31
C LEU A 103 21.40 -23.20 0.14
N GLY A 104 21.73 -24.47 0.37
CA GLY A 104 22.14 -24.97 1.67
C GLY A 104 23.52 -24.42 2.09
N ASP A 105 23.78 -24.39 3.40
CA ASP A 105 25.07 -23.91 3.95
C ASP A 105 26.28 -24.70 3.40
N ALA A 106 26.07 -25.96 2.97
CA ALA A 106 27.11 -26.79 2.35
C ALA A 106 27.41 -26.36 0.91
N GLU A 107 26.38 -26.12 0.10
CA GLU A 107 26.49 -25.69 -1.30
C GLU A 107 27.08 -24.28 -1.39
N ILE A 108 26.65 -23.37 -0.51
CA ILE A 108 27.24 -22.04 -0.35
C ILE A 108 28.72 -22.16 0.04
N GLY A 109 29.05 -23.09 0.95
CA GLY A 109 30.42 -23.36 1.33
C GLY A 109 31.29 -23.77 0.13
N SER A 110 30.79 -24.67 -0.72
CA SER A 110 31.47 -25.08 -1.93
C SER A 110 31.70 -23.93 -2.92
N LEU A 111 30.73 -23.02 -3.08
CA LEU A 111 30.85 -21.85 -3.97
C LEU A 111 31.81 -20.78 -3.44
N VAL A 112 31.76 -20.49 -2.14
CA VAL A 112 32.53 -19.40 -1.50
C VAL A 112 33.90 -19.89 -0.99
N GLY A 113 34.20 -21.20 -1.09
CA GLY A 113 35.44 -21.80 -0.62
C GLY A 113 35.53 -21.90 0.91
N MET A 114 34.39 -22.10 1.59
CA MET A 114 34.29 -22.21 3.05
C MET A 114 33.71 -23.55 3.48
N SER A 115 34.02 -23.98 4.71
CA SER A 115 33.33 -25.13 5.29
C SER A 115 31.87 -24.78 5.62
N ARG A 116 30.97 -25.76 5.56
CA ARG A 116 29.56 -25.64 5.96
C ARG A 116 29.41 -24.93 7.32
N SER A 117 30.20 -25.33 8.31
CA SER A 117 30.13 -24.78 9.67
C SER A 117 30.57 -23.32 9.74
N ALA A 118 31.55 -22.91 8.92
CA ALA A 118 31.99 -21.52 8.82
C ALA A 118 30.89 -20.63 8.21
N VAL A 119 30.23 -21.11 7.15
CA VAL A 119 29.08 -20.43 6.52
C VAL A 119 27.95 -20.29 7.52
N GLN A 120 27.57 -21.37 8.19
CA GLN A 120 26.51 -21.38 9.20
C GLN A 120 26.78 -20.37 10.33
N ARG A 121 28.01 -20.37 10.89
CA ARG A 121 28.40 -19.45 11.95
C ARG A 121 28.33 -17.99 11.50
N ARG A 122 28.87 -17.68 10.31
CA ARG A 122 28.85 -16.31 9.75
C ARG A 122 27.42 -15.87 9.47
N ARG A 123 26.60 -16.71 8.82
CA ARG A 123 25.19 -16.43 8.54
C ARG A 123 24.42 -16.10 9.82
N LYS A 124 24.53 -16.97 10.83
CA LYS A 124 23.87 -16.76 12.13
C LYS A 124 24.31 -15.44 12.78
N LYS A 125 25.62 -15.22 12.89
CA LYS A 125 26.18 -14.00 13.51
C LYS A 125 25.69 -12.74 12.78
N THR A 126 25.71 -12.75 11.46
CA THR A 126 25.28 -11.61 10.67
C THR A 126 23.79 -11.33 10.80
N LEU A 127 22.94 -12.36 10.80
CA LEU A 127 21.51 -12.16 11.01
C LEU A 127 21.22 -11.60 12.42
N ASP A 128 21.96 -12.05 13.43
CA ASP A 128 21.85 -11.50 14.78
C ASP A 128 22.31 -10.03 14.84
N GLU A 129 23.41 -9.69 14.18
CA GLU A 129 23.92 -8.31 14.09
C GLU A 129 22.94 -7.39 13.33
N LEU A 130 22.41 -7.84 12.20
CA LEU A 130 21.41 -7.10 11.42
C LEU A 130 20.14 -6.88 12.25
N ARG A 131 19.66 -7.92 12.94
CA ARG A 131 18.50 -7.82 13.82
C ARG A 131 18.73 -6.77 14.89
N ASN A 132 19.88 -6.80 15.58
CA ASN A 132 20.19 -5.86 16.63
C ASN A 132 20.26 -4.41 16.11
N LYS A 133 20.93 -4.18 14.97
CA LYS A 133 20.99 -2.86 14.32
C LYS A 133 19.60 -2.34 13.96
N LEU A 134 18.78 -3.17 13.32
CA LEU A 134 17.43 -2.79 12.92
C LEU A 134 16.51 -2.54 14.11
N THR A 135 16.61 -3.34 15.19
CA THR A 135 15.84 -3.10 16.42
C THR A 135 16.26 -1.83 17.16
N ALA A 136 17.49 -1.36 16.98
CA ALA A 136 17.94 -0.08 17.55
C ALA A 136 17.41 1.11 16.73
N LEU A 137 17.31 0.95 15.40
CA LEU A 137 16.80 1.98 14.49
C LEU A 137 15.27 2.07 14.47
N MET A 138 14.58 0.97 14.78
CA MET A 138 13.13 0.94 14.94
C MET A 138 12.78 0.96 16.43
N PRO A 139 12.54 2.13 17.06
CA PRO A 139 11.87 2.13 18.35
C PRO A 139 10.53 1.44 18.15
N LYS A 140 10.22 0.46 19.01
CA LYS A 140 8.96 -0.28 18.98
C LYS A 140 7.81 0.71 18.73
N GLY A 141 7.23 0.67 17.54
CA GLY A 141 6.09 1.51 17.20
C GLY A 141 4.98 1.25 18.22
N GLY A 142 4.51 2.32 18.85
CA GLY A 142 3.29 2.34 19.64
C GLY A 142 2.05 2.26 18.77
#